data_AF-A0A933QNI7-F1
#
_entry.id   AF-A0A933QNI7-F1
#
_cell.length_a   1.000
_cell.length_b   1.000
_cell.length_c   1.000
_cell.angle_alpha   90.00
_cell.angle_beta   90.00
_cell.angle_gamma   90.00
#
_symmetry.space_group_name_H-M   'P 1'
#
loop_
_entity.id
_entity.type
_entity.pdbx_description
1 polymer ?
#
loop_
_entity_poly.entity_id
_entity_poly.type
_entity_poly.pdbx_seq_one_letter_code
_entity_poly.pdbx_strand_id
1 'polypeptide(L)' 'MNKTTYIKAVLVVFGLLILSRIPAFINGSLDAITIVSTIVEFGFFIWGLLVLRKK' A
#
# COMPACT_ATOMS: atom_id res chain seq x y z
N MET A 1 -0.33 14.48 -18.29
CA MET A 1 -0.67 14.04 -16.92
C MET A 1 0.51 14.33 -15.99
N ASN A 2 0.31 15.03 -14.88
CA ASN A 2 1.42 15.45 -14.03
C ASN A 2 1.94 14.24 -13.24
N LYS A 3 3.24 13.92 -13.34
CA LYS A 3 3.85 12.72 -12.69
C LYS A 3 3.52 12.64 -11.20
N THR A 4 3.41 13.80 -10.54
CA THR A 4 3.05 13.93 -9.12
C THR A 4 1.62 13.45 -8.83
N THR A 5 0.66 13.76 -9.71
CA THR A 5 -0.74 13.30 -9.58
C THR A 5 -0.84 11.79 -9.73
N TYR A 6 -0.06 11.19 -10.64
CA TYR A 6 -0.02 9.75 -10.81
C TYR A 6 0.52 9.04 -9.55
N ILE A 7 1.63 9.51 -8.99
CA ILE A 7 2.22 8.92 -7.77
C ILE A 7 1.25 9.05 -6.59
N LYS A 8 0.54 10.18 -6.46
CA LYS A 8 -0.51 10.34 -5.44
C LYS A 8 -1.66 9.35 -5.63
N ALA A 9 -2.14 9.15 -6.86
CA ALA A 9 -3.19 8.19 -7.15
C ALA A 9 -2.76 6.75 -6.81
N VAL A 10 -1.53 6.38 -7.15
CA VAL A 10 -0.96 5.07 -6.81
C VAL A 10 -0.89 4.88 -5.29
N LEU A 11 -0.46 5.90 -4.53
CA LEU A 11 -0.46 5.82 -3.06
C LEU A 11 -1.87 5.62 -2.50
N VAL A 12 -2.87 6.34 -3.01
CA VAL A 12 -4.27 6.18 -2.56
C VAL A 12 -4.75 4.74 -2.79
N VAL A 13 -4.46 4.16 -3.96
CA VAL A 13 -4.83 2.77 -4.28
C VAL A 13 -4.12 1.78 -3.34
N PHE A 14 -2.82 1.93 -3.11
CA PHE A 14 -2.08 1.08 -2.17
C PHE A 14 -2.60 1.21 -0.72
N GLY A 15 -2.94 2.42 -0.28
CA GLY A 15 -3.56 2.64 1.03
C GLY A 15 -4.92 1.94 1.17
N LEU A 16 -5.74 2.00 0.13
CA LEU A 16 -7.03 1.29 0.08
C LEU A 16 -6.86 -0.24 0.09
N LEU A 17 -5.86 -0.77 -0.60
CA LEU A 17 -5.55 -2.20 -0.58
C LEU A 17 -5.16 -2.67 0.82
N ILE A 18 -4.34 -1.90 1.54
CA ILE A 18 -3.96 -2.21 2.92
C ILE A 18 -5.20 -2.17 3.84
N LEU A 19 -6.04 -1.13 3.72
CA LEU A 19 -7.28 -1.01 4.50
C LEU A 19 -8.24 -2.18 4.23
N SER A 20 -8.34 -2.65 2.98
CA SER A 20 -9.21 -3.76 2.59
C SER A 20 -8.84 -5.09 3.26
N ARG A 21 -7.59 -5.23 3.72
CA ARG A 21 -7.09 -6.45 4.35
C ARG A 21 -7.29 -6.46 5.88
N ILE A 22 -7.58 -5.31 6.50
CA ILE A 22 -7.83 -5.20 7.95
C ILE A 22 -8.84 -6.23 8.47
N PRO A 23 -9.99 -6.48 7.81
CA PRO A 23 -10.93 -7.51 8.27
C PRO A 23 -10.32 -8.92 8.30
N ALA A 24 -9.46 -9.26 7.34
CA ALA A 24 -8.73 -10.54 7.35
C ALA A 24 -7.71 -10.61 8.50
N PHE A 25 -7.12 -9.46 8.89
CA PHE A 25 -6.27 -9.36 10.08
C PHE A 25 -7.04 -9.61 11.39
N ILE A 26 -8.28 -9.11 11.48
CA ILE A 26 -9.10 -9.24 12.69
C ILE A 26 -9.73 -10.64 12.81
N ASN A 27 -10.14 -11.23 11.69
CA ASN A 27 -10.84 -12.52 11.68
C ASN A 27 -9.89 -13.74 11.78
N GLY A 28 -8.57 -13.54 11.85
CA GLY A 28 -7.60 -14.62 12.02
C GLY A 28 -7.43 -15.55 10.81
N SER A 29 -8.02 -15.21 9.65
CA SER A 29 -7.95 -16.00 8.41
C SER A 29 -6.74 -15.61 7.55
N LEU A 30 -5.63 -15.26 8.18
CA LEU A 30 -4.44 -14.76 7.48
C LEU A 30 -3.56 -15.89 6.98
N ASP A 31 -3.67 -16.16 5.68
CA ASP A 31 -2.67 -16.95 4.98
C ASP A 31 -1.30 -16.26 4.99
N ALA A 32 -0.22 -17.06 5.07
CA ALA A 32 1.16 -16.56 5.05
C ALA A 32 1.45 -15.69 3.82
N ILE A 33 0.80 -15.99 2.68
CA ILE A 33 0.90 -15.22 1.43
C ILE A 33 0.36 -13.80 1.61
N THR A 34 -0.76 -13.65 2.31
CA THR A 34 -1.40 -12.35 2.59
C THR A 34 -0.52 -11.47 3.46
N ILE A 35 0.17 -12.06 4.44
CA ILE A 35 1.13 -11.34 5.30
C ILE A 35 2.30 -10.82 4.47
N VAL A 36 2.94 -11.68 3.68
CA VAL A 36 4.08 -11.31 2.83
C VAL A 36 3.68 -10.24 1.80
N SER A 37 2.51 -10.41 1.15
CA SER A 37 1.99 -9.42 0.20
C SER A 37 1.75 -8.06 0.87
N THR A 38 1.24 -8.05 2.10
CA THR A 38 0.98 -6.80 2.84
C THR A 38 2.29 -6.09 3.22
N ILE A 39 3.33 -6.83 3.62
CA ILE A 39 4.66 -6.24 3.92
C ILE A 39 5.27 -5.60 2.67
N VAL A 40 5.23 -6.29 1.52
CA VAL A 40 5.77 -5.77 0.26
C VAL A 40 5.00 -4.54 -0.20
N GLU A 41 3.67 -4.57 -0.12
CA GLU A 41 2.83 -3.41 -0.42
C GLU A 41 3.13 -2.21 0.49
N PHE A 42 3.37 -2.47 1.78
CA PHE A 42 3.77 -1.41 2.71
C PHE A 42 5.12 -0.79 2.32
N GLY A 43 6.06 -1.62 1.86
CA GLY A 43 7.34 -1.16 1.31
C GLY A 43 7.17 -0.25 0.09
N PHE A 44 6.32 -0.64 -0.87
CA PHE A 44 6.00 0.19 -2.03
C PHE A 44 5.28 1.48 -1.65
N PHE A 45 4.38 1.43 -0.68
CA PHE A 45 3.67 2.60 -0.18
C PHE A 45 4.62 3.62 0.46
N ILE A 46 5.54 3.17 1.31
CA ILE A 46 6.57 4.04 1.91
C ILE A 46 7.50 4.60 0.83
N TRP A 47 7.92 3.77 -0.13
CA TRP A 47 8.76 4.23 -1.24
C TRP A 47 8.08 5.32 -2.08
N GLY A 48 6.79 5.14 -2.43
CA GLY A 48 6.02 6.15 -3.15
C GLY A 48 5.89 7.47 -2.38
N LEU A 49 5.75 7.41 -1.06
CA LEU A 49 5.77 8.58 -0.17
C LEU A 49 7.14 9.29 -0.18
N LEU A 50 8.24 8.54 -0.11
CA LEU A 50 9.60 9.10 -0.17
C LEU A 50 9.89 9.77 -1.51
N VAL A 51 9.43 9.18 -2.62
CA VAL A 51 9.57 9.75 -3.97
C VAL A 51 8.80 11.07 -4.10
N LEU A 52 7.61 11.17 -3.51
CA LEU A 52 6.85 12.43 -3.45
C LEU A 52 7.54 13.50 -2.61
N ARG A 53 8.25 13.12 -1.54
CA ARG A 53 8.95 14.06 -0.65
C ARG A 53 10.25 14.61 -1.24
N LYS A 54 10.88 13.89 -2.17
CA LYS A 54 12.10 14.33 -2.87
C LYS A 54 11.85 15.27 -4.05
N LYS A 55 10.59 15.62 -4.31
CA LYS A 55 10.16 16.40 -5.47
C LYS A 55 9.48 17.69 -5.04
#